data_AF-Q0UDJ5-F1
#
_entry.id   AF-Q0UDJ5-F1
#
_cell.length_a   1.000
_cell.length_b   1.000
_cell.length_c   1.000
_cell.angle_alpha   90.00
_cell.angle_beta   90.00
_cell.angle_gamma   90.00
#
_symmetry.space_group_name_H-M   'P 1'
#
loop_
_entity.id
_entity.type
_entity.pdbx_description
1 polymer ?
#
loop_
_entity_poly.entity_id
_entity_poly.type
_entity_poly.pdbx_seq_one_letter_code
_entity_poly.pdbx_strand_id
1 'polypeptide(L)'
;MGQAANGDSELIRITLIDYFSEDVLIDNLVEPEVEMAHLNTRYSGVTWGDIKKARRDKTILRGKAAARKAIWRYVGPHTAVVGHGLVNDLRSLRWFHDVIVDSFITEFGRVKLKEEEEARLKAEEEKARLKQEGIEDRVISPDVANNKGGVAALASDLATTGKKPEEARPANQPGNLSLKTLAKRNLGRDIQMKSKTGHDSLEDAIAARDLVHWNVLKLMGLK
;
A
#
# COMPACT_ATOMS: atom_id res chain seq x y z
N MET A 1 3.20 6.95 -13.31
CA MET A 1 2.89 8.33 -12.88
C MET A 1 4.07 9.28 -13.14
N GLY A 2 3.82 10.49 -13.63
CA GLY A 2 4.81 11.58 -13.69
C GLY A 2 4.55 12.64 -12.61
N GLN A 3 5.34 13.71 -12.60
CA GLN A 3 5.19 14.86 -11.70
C GLN A 3 4.92 16.14 -12.49
N ALA A 4 3.82 16.81 -12.16
CA ALA A 4 3.43 18.11 -12.67
C ALA A 4 4.35 19.23 -12.15
N ALA A 5 4.37 20.38 -12.82
CA ALA A 5 5.20 21.54 -12.45
C ALA A 5 4.90 22.08 -11.04
N ASN A 6 3.66 21.91 -10.56
CA ASN A 6 3.25 22.26 -9.20
C ASN A 6 3.60 21.20 -8.14
N GLY A 7 4.25 20.09 -8.55
CA GLY A 7 4.66 18.99 -7.67
C GLY A 7 3.66 17.83 -7.57
N ASP A 8 2.44 17.98 -8.11
CA ASP A 8 1.40 16.95 -8.05
C ASP A 8 1.74 15.73 -8.92
N SER A 9 1.23 14.56 -8.53
CA SER A 9 1.34 13.34 -9.32
C SER A 9 0.35 13.36 -10.49
N GLU A 10 0.82 13.18 -11.72
CA GLU A 10 0.02 13.26 -12.94
C GLU A 10 0.07 11.97 -13.77
N LEU A 11 -1.11 11.56 -14.27
CA LEU A 11 -1.29 10.30 -14.97
C LEU A 11 -0.71 10.37 -16.37
N ILE A 12 0.21 9.44 -16.68
CA ILE A 12 0.93 9.43 -17.98
C ILE A 12 0.92 8.07 -18.69
N ARG A 13 0.51 7.00 -18.02
CA ARG A 13 0.33 5.66 -18.58
C ARG A 13 -0.74 4.96 -17.76
N ILE A 14 -1.54 4.13 -18.42
CA ILE A 14 -2.48 3.24 -17.79
C ILE A 14 -2.42 1.86 -18.46
N THR A 15 -2.39 0.83 -17.64
CA THR A 15 -2.49 -0.56 -18.09
C THR A 15 -3.63 -1.24 -17.33
N LEU A 16 -4.48 -1.97 -18.05
CA LEU A 16 -5.59 -2.75 -17.52
C LEU A 16 -5.55 -4.13 -18.19
N ILE A 17 -5.63 -5.18 -17.39
CA ILE A 17 -5.68 -6.57 -17.85
C ILE A 17 -6.97 -7.22 -17.37
N ASP A 18 -7.45 -8.24 -18.10
CA ASP A 18 -8.46 -9.14 -17.59
C ASP A 18 -7.89 -10.01 -16.47
N TYR A 19 -8.66 -10.22 -15.41
CA TYR A 19 -8.19 -10.96 -14.24
C TYR A 19 -8.00 -12.46 -14.50
N PHE A 20 -8.83 -13.07 -15.34
CA PHE A 20 -8.82 -14.52 -15.54
C PHE A 20 -8.04 -14.93 -16.78
N SER A 21 -8.21 -14.22 -17.90
CA SER A 21 -7.54 -14.55 -19.16
C SER A 21 -6.15 -13.93 -19.29
N GLU A 22 -5.83 -12.96 -18.44
CA GLU A 22 -4.61 -12.14 -18.52
C GLU A 22 -4.53 -11.24 -19.76
N ASP A 23 -5.60 -11.14 -20.55
CA ASP A 23 -5.61 -10.34 -21.77
C ASP A 23 -5.40 -8.85 -21.46
N VAL A 24 -4.57 -8.19 -22.26
CA VAL A 24 -4.34 -6.75 -22.15
C VAL A 24 -5.53 -6.00 -22.74
N LEU A 25 -6.34 -5.38 -21.88
CA LEU A 25 -7.53 -4.62 -22.26
C LEU A 25 -7.20 -3.17 -22.62
N ILE A 26 -6.22 -2.59 -21.92
CA ILE A 26 -5.70 -1.23 -22.11
C ILE A 26 -4.20 -1.26 -21.82
N ASP A 27 -3.38 -0.71 -22.69
CA ASP A 27 -2.00 -0.32 -22.37
C ASP A 27 -1.65 0.91 -23.20
N ASN A 28 -1.96 2.08 -22.65
CA ASN A 28 -1.86 3.34 -23.38
C ASN A 28 -1.15 4.39 -22.55
N LEU A 29 -0.37 5.23 -23.23
CA LEU A 29 0.05 6.49 -22.65
C LEU A 29 -1.14 7.44 -22.51
N VAL A 30 -1.05 8.30 -21.50
CA VAL A 30 -2.01 9.36 -21.23
C VAL A 30 -1.33 10.69 -21.43
N GLU A 31 -1.93 11.55 -22.24
CA GLU A 31 -1.47 12.91 -22.47
C GLU A 31 -1.68 13.74 -21.19
N PRO A 32 -0.63 14.30 -20.58
CA PRO A 32 -0.78 15.16 -19.42
C PRO A 32 -1.61 16.40 -19.77
N GLU A 33 -2.54 16.78 -18.89
CA GLU A 33 -3.37 17.98 -19.07
C GLU A 33 -2.71 19.24 -18.48
N VAL A 34 -1.60 19.05 -17.77
CA VAL A 34 -0.85 20.09 -17.07
C VAL A 34 0.61 20.09 -17.52
N GLU A 35 1.29 21.21 -17.27
CA GLU A 35 2.74 21.28 -17.46
C GLU A 35 3.46 20.31 -16.51
N MET A 36 4.42 19.55 -17.05
CA MET A 36 5.13 18.51 -16.30
C MET A 36 6.53 18.99 -15.91
N ALA A 37 6.92 18.76 -14.66
CA ALA A 37 8.30 18.89 -14.23
C ALA A 37 9.14 17.72 -14.75
N HIS A 38 8.73 16.49 -14.42
CA HIS A 38 9.45 15.26 -14.77
C HIS A 38 8.49 14.09 -15.01
N LEU A 39 8.83 13.18 -15.93
CA LEU A 39 8.02 11.97 -16.19
C LEU A 39 8.31 10.84 -15.22
N ASN A 40 9.26 11.01 -14.29
CA ASN A 40 9.73 9.96 -13.38
C ASN A 40 10.12 8.66 -14.11
N THR A 41 10.80 8.77 -15.26
CA THR A 41 11.07 7.65 -16.19
C THR A 41 11.62 6.39 -15.52
N ARG A 42 12.48 6.52 -14.50
CA ARG A 42 12.97 5.37 -13.71
C ARG A 42 11.84 4.50 -13.14
N TYR A 43 10.75 5.13 -12.72
CA TYR A 43 9.59 4.48 -12.11
C TYR A 43 8.42 4.32 -13.07
N SER A 44 8.23 5.25 -14.02
CA SER A 44 7.09 5.22 -14.94
C SER A 44 7.35 4.39 -16.19
N GLY A 45 8.61 4.20 -16.56
CA GLY A 45 9.00 3.61 -17.84
C GLY A 45 8.67 4.46 -19.07
N VAL A 46 8.27 5.73 -18.88
CA VAL A 46 7.82 6.62 -19.97
C VAL A 46 8.84 7.73 -20.21
N THR A 47 9.20 7.92 -21.49
CA THR A 47 10.02 9.05 -21.95
C THR A 47 9.18 10.08 -22.71
N TRP A 48 9.73 11.29 -22.85
CA TRP A 48 9.13 12.32 -23.72
C TRP A 48 9.08 11.89 -25.19
N GLY A 49 10.01 11.02 -25.62
CA GLY A 49 9.99 10.42 -26.96
C GLY A 49 8.76 9.55 -27.17
N ASP A 50 8.41 8.74 -26.17
CA ASP A 50 7.24 7.86 -26.23
C ASP A 50 5.94 8.66 -26.29
N ILE A 51 5.80 9.73 -25.49
CA ILE A 51 4.65 10.64 -25.55
C ILE A 51 4.52 11.27 -26.94
N LYS A 52 5.62 11.80 -27.50
CA LYS A 52 5.61 12.40 -28.85
C LYS A 52 5.23 11.38 -29.91
N LYS A 53 5.76 10.15 -29.82
CA LYS A 53 5.45 9.04 -30.72
C LYS A 53 3.97 8.67 -30.62
N ALA A 54 3.44 8.43 -29.43
CA ALA A 54 2.04 8.06 -29.22
C ALA A 54 1.06 9.16 -29.65
N ARG A 55 1.43 10.44 -29.48
CA ARG A 55 0.66 11.57 -30.01
C ARG A 55 0.62 11.57 -31.54
N ARG A 56 1.78 11.39 -32.19
CA ARG A 56 1.88 11.32 -33.66
C ARG A 56 1.09 10.14 -34.22
N ASP A 57 1.24 8.98 -33.60
CA ASP A 57 0.62 7.72 -34.02
C ASP A 57 -0.88 7.65 -33.61
N LYS A 58 -1.40 8.66 -32.91
CA LYS A 58 -2.79 8.78 -32.40
C LYS A 58 -3.23 7.63 -31.48
N THR A 59 -2.29 7.03 -30.76
CA THR A 59 -2.55 5.95 -29.79
C THR A 59 -2.64 6.44 -28.33
N ILE A 60 -2.30 7.71 -28.09
CA ILE A 60 -2.36 8.32 -26.75
C ILE A 60 -3.80 8.66 -26.34
N LEU A 61 -4.14 8.43 -25.07
CA LEU A 61 -5.39 8.88 -24.48
C LEU A 61 -5.27 10.34 -24.06
N ARG A 62 -6.21 11.19 -24.51
CA ARG A 62 -6.16 12.64 -24.24
C ARG A 62 -6.69 12.98 -22.85
N GLY A 63 -5.79 13.03 -21.87
CA GLY A 63 -6.10 13.40 -20.50
C GLY A 63 -6.80 12.31 -19.67
N LYS A 64 -7.02 12.63 -18.39
CA LYS A 64 -7.59 11.70 -17.40
C LYS A 64 -9.02 11.29 -17.75
N ALA A 65 -9.79 12.20 -18.36
CA ALA A 65 -11.16 11.90 -18.79
C ALA A 65 -11.20 10.81 -19.88
N ALA A 66 -10.29 10.83 -20.85
CA ALA A 66 -10.20 9.78 -21.86
C ALA A 66 -9.72 8.45 -21.26
N ALA A 67 -8.77 8.50 -20.32
CA ALA A 67 -8.33 7.32 -19.57
C ALA A 67 -9.50 6.66 -18.84
N ARG A 68 -10.30 7.42 -18.07
CA ARG A 68 -11.50 6.88 -17.40
C ARG A 68 -12.51 6.29 -18.37
N LYS A 69 -12.81 6.98 -19.47
CA LYS A 69 -13.71 6.44 -20.51
C LYS A 69 -13.21 5.12 -21.10
N ALA A 70 -11.90 4.96 -21.27
CA ALA A 70 -11.32 3.70 -21.73
C ALA A 70 -11.53 2.58 -20.70
N ILE A 71 -11.28 2.85 -19.42
CA ILE A 71 -11.52 1.90 -18.31
C ILE A 71 -12.98 1.45 -18.27
N TRP A 72 -13.92 2.41 -18.35
CA TRP A 72 -15.36 2.13 -18.22
C TRP A 72 -15.96 1.29 -19.35
N ARG A 73 -15.20 1.03 -20.42
CA ARG A 73 -15.60 0.03 -21.44
C ARG A 73 -15.56 -1.39 -20.90
N TYR A 74 -14.78 -1.64 -19.85
CA TYR A 74 -14.56 -2.96 -19.26
C TYR A 74 -14.95 -3.02 -17.79
N VAL A 75 -14.88 -1.90 -17.07
CA VAL A 75 -15.13 -1.84 -15.63
C VAL A 75 -16.43 -1.10 -15.35
N GLY A 76 -17.42 -1.83 -14.83
CA GLY A 76 -18.67 -1.28 -14.32
C GLY A 76 -18.67 -1.09 -12.79
N PRO A 77 -19.76 -0.56 -12.20
CA PRO A 77 -19.83 -0.25 -10.76
C PRO A 77 -19.58 -1.45 -9.82
N HIS A 78 -19.91 -2.66 -10.28
CA HIS A 78 -19.74 -3.90 -9.50
C HIS A 78 -18.53 -4.73 -9.92
N THR A 79 -17.77 -4.28 -10.93
CA THR A 79 -16.56 -4.98 -11.36
C THR A 79 -15.47 -4.76 -10.32
N ALA A 80 -14.87 -5.84 -9.79
CA ALA A 80 -13.75 -5.70 -8.87
C ALA A 80 -12.51 -5.15 -9.57
N VAL A 81 -11.88 -4.12 -8.99
CA VAL A 81 -10.60 -3.58 -9.46
C VAL A 81 -9.51 -4.10 -8.55
N VAL A 82 -8.57 -4.83 -9.16
CA VAL A 82 -7.44 -5.46 -8.46
C VAL A 82 -6.17 -4.66 -8.69
N GLY A 83 -5.34 -4.50 -7.66
CA GLY A 83 -4.04 -3.85 -7.79
C GLY A 83 -3.19 -3.89 -6.53
N HIS A 84 -2.16 -3.04 -6.47
CA HIS A 84 -1.25 -2.93 -5.34
C HIS A 84 -1.03 -1.47 -4.95
N GLY A 85 -1.52 -1.05 -3.78
CA GLY A 85 -1.42 0.33 -3.32
C GLY A 85 -2.20 1.32 -4.18
N LEU A 86 -3.40 0.92 -4.64
CA LEU A 86 -4.21 1.60 -5.66
C LEU A 86 -4.64 3.03 -5.28
N VAL A 87 -4.51 3.42 -4.02
CA VAL A 87 -4.89 4.76 -3.54
C VAL A 87 -4.23 5.87 -4.36
N ASN A 88 -2.95 5.71 -4.72
CA ASN A 88 -2.25 6.71 -5.52
C ASN A 88 -2.70 6.70 -6.98
N ASP A 89 -2.93 5.52 -7.55
CA ASP A 89 -3.40 5.35 -8.92
C ASP A 89 -4.79 5.96 -9.10
N LEU A 90 -5.73 5.63 -8.21
CA LEU A 90 -7.11 6.15 -8.24
C LEU A 90 -7.16 7.66 -8.01
N ARG A 91 -6.34 8.19 -7.08
CA ARG A 91 -6.21 9.64 -6.88
C ARG A 91 -5.74 10.33 -8.15
N SER A 92 -4.77 9.76 -8.84
CA SER A 92 -4.27 10.34 -10.07
C SER A 92 -5.22 10.26 -11.25
N LEU A 93 -5.97 9.16 -11.34
CA LEU A 93 -7.05 8.97 -12.30
C LEU A 93 -8.25 9.88 -12.04
N ARG A 94 -8.32 10.45 -10.82
CA ARG A 94 -9.48 11.19 -10.30
C ARG A 94 -10.75 10.34 -10.41
N TRP A 95 -10.64 9.10 -9.95
CA TRP A 95 -11.69 8.10 -10.07
C TRP A 95 -11.95 7.45 -8.70
N PHE A 96 -13.24 7.42 -8.33
CA PHE A 96 -13.73 6.69 -7.16
C PHE A 96 -14.39 5.38 -7.63
N HIS A 97 -14.09 4.29 -6.93
CA HIS A 97 -14.64 2.97 -7.20
C HIS A 97 -14.78 2.20 -5.89
N ASP A 98 -15.91 1.53 -5.67
CA ASP A 98 -16.23 0.93 -4.37
C ASP A 98 -15.70 -0.51 -4.23
N VAL A 99 -15.61 -1.25 -5.34
CA VAL A 99 -15.24 -2.66 -5.35
C VAL A 99 -13.75 -2.80 -5.66
N ILE A 100 -12.90 -2.67 -4.64
CA ILE A 100 -11.44 -2.72 -4.78
C ILE A 100 -10.86 -3.90 -4.00
N VAL A 101 -9.92 -4.62 -4.62
CA VAL A 101 -9.07 -5.61 -3.97
C VAL A 101 -7.61 -5.17 -4.09
N ASP A 102 -7.06 -4.70 -2.98
CA ASP A 102 -5.69 -4.20 -2.93
C ASP A 102 -4.75 -5.20 -2.26
N SER A 103 -3.79 -5.73 -3.02
CA SER A 103 -2.80 -6.70 -2.54
C SER A 103 -1.93 -6.16 -1.40
N PHE A 104 -1.64 -4.85 -1.36
CA PHE A 104 -0.92 -4.25 -0.24
C PHE A 104 -1.75 -4.33 1.05
N ILE A 105 -3.03 -3.96 0.97
CA ILE A 105 -3.94 -3.97 2.13
C ILE A 105 -4.17 -5.38 2.65
N THR A 106 -4.39 -6.35 1.73
CA THR A 106 -4.59 -7.75 2.12
C THR A 106 -3.36 -8.35 2.83
N GLU A 107 -2.15 -8.12 2.31
CA GLU A 107 -0.91 -8.59 2.94
C GLU A 107 -0.62 -7.87 4.25
N PHE A 108 -0.86 -6.55 4.31
CA PHE A 108 -0.71 -5.79 5.54
C PHE A 108 -1.61 -6.32 6.65
N GLY A 109 -2.90 -6.54 6.36
CA GLY A 109 -3.85 -7.11 7.31
C GLY A 109 -3.42 -8.50 7.78
N ARG A 110 -2.93 -9.34 6.87
CA ARG A 110 -2.43 -10.68 7.20
C ARG A 110 -1.21 -10.65 8.13
N VAL A 111 -0.25 -9.77 7.86
CA VAL A 111 0.93 -9.63 8.73
C VAL A 111 0.50 -9.19 10.14
N LYS A 112 -0.38 -8.19 10.21
CA LYS A 112 -0.89 -7.70 11.49
C LYS A 112 -1.61 -8.78 12.30
N LEU A 113 -2.48 -9.57 11.65
CA LEU A 113 -3.18 -10.68 12.31
C LEU A 113 -2.22 -11.75 12.86
N LYS A 114 -1.15 -12.07 12.12
CA LYS A 114 -0.12 -13.00 12.59
C LYS A 114 0.65 -12.45 13.78
N GLU A 115 1.04 -11.18 13.74
CA GLU A 115 1.74 -10.53 14.85
C GLU A 115 0.86 -10.49 16.12
N GLU A 116 -0.44 -10.20 15.97
CA GLU A 116 -1.42 -10.22 17.06
C GLU A 116 -1.61 -11.65 17.63
N GLU A 117 -1.68 -12.67 16.78
CA GLU A 117 -1.78 -14.08 17.18
C GLU A 117 -0.52 -14.55 17.93
N GLU A 118 0.66 -14.27 17.40
CA GLU A 118 1.94 -14.61 18.05
C GLU A 118 2.10 -13.91 19.39
N ALA A 119 1.72 -12.63 19.49
CA ALA A 119 1.75 -11.88 20.75
C ALA A 119 0.78 -12.48 21.78
N ARG A 120 -0.41 -12.91 21.35
CA ARG A 120 -1.39 -13.57 22.22
C ARG A 120 -0.87 -14.91 22.74
N LEU A 121 -0.29 -15.74 21.87
CA LEU A 121 0.29 -17.03 22.24
C LEU A 121 1.44 -16.85 23.25
N LYS A 122 2.37 -15.91 23.00
CA LYS A 122 3.47 -15.58 23.93
C LYS A 122 2.96 -15.13 25.29
N ALA A 123 1.91 -14.29 25.32
CA ALA A 123 1.30 -13.84 26.58
C ALA A 123 0.61 -14.99 27.34
N GLU A 124 0.02 -15.95 26.63
CA GLU A 124 -0.58 -17.16 27.22
C GLU A 124 0.47 -18.10 27.79
N GLU A 125 1.57 -18.32 27.06
CA GLU A 125 2.74 -19.07 27.52
C GLU A 125 3.39 -18.45 28.76
N GLU A 126 3.56 -17.12 28.79
CA GLU A 126 4.11 -16.40 29.94
C GLU A 126 3.20 -16.51 31.16
N LYS A 127 1.88 -16.34 30.98
CA LYS A 127 0.89 -16.54 32.06
C LYS A 127 0.92 -17.98 32.60
N ALA A 128 1.05 -18.97 31.72
CA ALA A 128 1.16 -20.38 32.11
C ALA A 128 2.46 -20.63 32.90
N ARG A 129 3.58 -20.02 32.50
CA ARG A 129 4.86 -20.10 33.22
C ARG A 129 4.76 -19.50 34.63
N LEU A 130 4.18 -18.30 34.76
CA LEU A 130 4.00 -17.63 36.05
C LEU A 130 3.11 -18.43 37.01
N LYS A 131 2.07 -19.11 36.49
CA LYS A 131 1.25 -20.05 37.28
C LYS A 131 2.03 -21.28 37.74
N GLN A 132 2.89 -21.85 36.88
CA GLN A 132 3.72 -23.01 37.25
C GLN A 132 4.83 -22.66 38.25
N GLU A 133 5.37 -21.44 38.19
CA GLU A 133 6.39 -20.95 39.13
C GLU A 133 5.83 -20.58 40.52
N GLY A 134 4.52 -20.79 40.77
CA GLY A 134 3.93 -20.68 42.10
C GLY A 134 3.84 -19.25 42.64
N ILE A 135 3.75 -18.25 41.76
CA ILE A 135 3.46 -16.86 42.14
C ILE A 135 1.93 -16.68 42.17
N GLU A 136 1.24 -17.40 43.06
CA GLU A 136 -0.14 -17.06 43.44
C GLU A 136 -0.17 -16.79 44.95
N ASP A 137 -0.54 -15.55 45.31
CA ASP A 137 -0.98 -15.06 46.63
C ASP A 137 -0.07 -15.29 47.86
N ARG A 138 0.91 -14.39 48.05
CA ARG A 138 1.11 -13.82 49.40
C ARG A 138 0.16 -12.65 49.56
N VAL A 139 -1.07 -12.95 49.96
CA VAL A 139 -2.01 -11.99 50.52
C VAL A 139 -1.28 -11.20 51.60
N ILE A 140 -1.05 -9.91 51.37
CA ILE A 140 -0.66 -8.97 52.42
C ILE A 140 -1.89 -8.84 53.32
N SER A 141 -1.78 -9.39 54.53
CA SER A 141 -2.77 -9.21 55.60
C SER A 141 -3.10 -7.71 55.77
N PRO A 142 -4.36 -7.33 55.99
CA PRO A 142 -4.76 -5.94 56.12
C PRO A 142 -4.47 -5.43 57.54
N ASP A 143 -3.20 -5.23 57.87
CA ASP A 143 -2.80 -4.58 59.12
C ASP A 143 -1.61 -3.66 58.84
N VAL A 144 -1.88 -2.37 58.65
CA VAL A 144 -1.28 -1.23 59.39
C VAL A 144 -1.85 0.05 58.77
N ALA A 145 -3.00 0.46 59.29
CA ALA A 145 -3.42 1.85 59.28
C ALA A 145 -2.60 2.61 60.34
N ASN A 146 -1.46 3.18 59.97
CA ASN A 146 -0.89 4.42 60.53
C ASN A 146 0.56 4.58 60.06
N ASN A 147 0.81 5.51 59.14
CA ASN A 147 1.72 6.60 59.49
C ASN A 147 1.48 7.80 58.58
N LYS A 148 1.12 8.93 59.20
CA LYS A 148 1.11 10.25 58.57
C LYS A 148 2.57 10.72 58.45
N GLY A 149 3.02 11.05 57.25
CA GLY A 149 4.29 11.72 57.02
C GLY A 149 4.36 12.23 55.59
N GLY A 150 4.71 13.50 55.40
CA GLY A 150 4.65 14.25 54.13
C GLY A 150 5.47 13.63 53.00
N VAL A 151 5.33 14.07 51.76
CA VAL A 151 5.35 15.47 51.32
C VAL A 151 4.75 15.60 49.92
N ALA A 152 4.04 16.70 49.71
CA ALA A 152 3.68 17.23 48.40
C ALA A 152 4.93 17.84 47.73
N ALA A 153 5.18 17.48 46.46
CA ALA A 153 5.99 18.13 45.41
C ALA A 153 6.39 17.01 44.41
N LEU A 154 6.30 17.09 43.09
CA LEU A 154 6.15 18.19 42.16
C LEU A 154 5.19 17.76 41.04
N ALA A 155 4.10 18.50 40.88
CA ALA A 155 3.34 18.55 39.64
C ALA A 155 3.51 19.96 39.09
N SER A 156 4.53 20.16 38.27
CA SER A 156 4.66 21.28 37.34
C SER A 156 5.99 21.12 36.63
N ASP A 157 5.98 20.71 35.37
CA ASP A 157 6.74 21.39 34.33
C ASP A 157 6.40 20.83 32.95
N LEU A 158 6.38 21.76 31.99
CA LEU A 158 6.25 21.59 30.55
C LEU A 158 4.83 21.56 29.97
N ALA A 159 4.16 22.71 30.11
CA ALA A 159 3.34 23.24 29.03
C ALA A 159 4.11 24.34 28.29
N THR A 160 3.98 24.33 26.96
CA THR A 160 4.30 25.39 25.98
C THR A 160 5.66 25.32 25.28
N THR A 161 5.70 24.59 24.16
CA THR A 161 6.03 25.25 22.88
C THR A 161 5.06 24.76 21.81
N GLY A 162 4.24 25.66 21.30
CA GLY A 162 3.37 25.40 20.16
C GLY A 162 4.19 25.23 18.89
N LYS A 163 4.18 24.01 18.34
CA LYS A 163 4.31 23.78 16.91
C LYS A 163 2.97 23.22 16.44
N LYS A 164 2.40 23.85 15.41
CA LYS A 164 1.30 23.27 14.62
C LYS A 164 1.68 21.83 14.27
N PRO A 165 0.75 20.86 14.29
CA PRO A 165 1.04 19.54 13.77
C PRO A 165 1.27 19.69 12.27
N GLU A 166 2.53 19.73 11.88
CA GLU A 166 2.97 19.38 10.54
C GLU A 166 2.49 17.95 10.33
N GLU A 167 1.54 17.75 9.42
CA GLU A 167 1.04 16.42 9.05
C GLU A 167 2.25 15.55 8.72
N ALA A 168 2.59 14.66 9.64
CA ALA A 168 3.65 13.71 9.47
C ALA A 168 3.30 12.88 8.23
N ARG A 169 4.14 12.98 7.20
CA ARG A 169 4.12 12.07 6.05
C ARG A 169 4.02 10.65 6.61
N PRO A 170 3.09 9.81 6.13
CA PRO A 170 2.92 8.47 6.68
C PRO A 170 4.27 7.76 6.67
N ALA A 171 4.65 7.26 7.85
CA ALA A 171 5.90 6.55 8.09
C ALA A 171 6.16 5.54 6.96
N ASN A 172 7.41 5.47 6.50
CA ASN A 172 7.90 4.54 5.49
C ASN A 172 7.13 3.22 5.56
N GLN A 173 6.44 2.87 4.46
CA GLN A 173 5.86 1.54 4.29
C GLN A 173 6.93 0.51 4.67
N PRO A 174 6.61 -0.52 5.48
CA PRO A 174 7.59 -1.55 5.78
C PRO A 174 8.08 -2.11 4.44
N GLY A 175 9.37 -1.96 4.13
CA GLY A 175 9.95 -2.32 2.82
C GLY A 175 9.71 -3.78 2.41
N ASN A 176 9.25 -4.59 3.36
CA ASN A 176 8.83 -5.97 3.20
C ASN A 176 7.49 -6.15 2.46
N LEU A 177 6.70 -5.08 2.27
CA LEU A 177 5.38 -5.13 1.62
C LEU A 177 5.33 -4.45 0.24
N SER A 178 6.47 -4.01 -0.30
CA SER A 178 6.50 -3.52 -1.68
C SER A 178 6.08 -4.62 -2.65
N LEU A 179 5.45 -4.24 -3.78
CA LEU A 179 5.08 -5.18 -4.84
C LEU A 179 6.26 -6.07 -5.23
N LYS A 180 7.43 -5.48 -5.41
CA LYS A 180 8.68 -6.18 -5.73
C LYS A 180 9.06 -7.22 -4.68
N THR A 181 9.03 -6.86 -3.40
CA THR A 181 9.37 -7.77 -2.31
C THR A 181 8.38 -8.93 -2.22
N LEU A 182 7.08 -8.63 -2.35
CA LEU A 182 6.02 -9.63 -2.30
C LEU A 182 6.05 -10.57 -3.50
N ALA A 183 6.25 -10.06 -4.71
CA ALA A 183 6.37 -10.87 -5.92
C ALA A 183 7.55 -11.85 -5.79
N LYS A 184 8.70 -11.39 -5.28
CA LYS A 184 9.85 -12.26 -5.04
C LYS A 184 9.56 -13.32 -3.98
N ARG A 185 8.97 -12.92 -2.85
CA ARG A 185 8.74 -13.79 -1.69
C ARG A 185 7.65 -14.84 -1.95
N ASN A 186 6.53 -14.42 -2.54
CA ASN A 186 5.33 -15.23 -2.64
C ASN A 186 5.23 -15.94 -4.00
N LEU A 187 5.71 -15.31 -5.06
CA LEU A 187 5.62 -15.83 -6.44
C LEU A 187 6.98 -16.30 -7.00
N GLY A 188 8.08 -16.06 -6.29
CA GLY A 188 9.44 -16.39 -6.76
C GLY A 188 9.92 -15.52 -7.94
N ARG A 189 9.18 -14.47 -8.31
CA ARG A 189 9.41 -13.66 -9.51
C ARG A 189 10.21 -12.39 -9.20
N ASP A 190 11.26 -12.14 -9.96
CA ASP A 190 11.97 -10.85 -9.94
C ASP A 190 11.29 -9.88 -10.91
N ILE A 191 10.73 -8.79 -10.39
CA ILE A 191 10.09 -7.72 -11.16
C ILE A 191 10.79 -6.38 -10.89
N GLN A 192 10.53 -5.38 -11.74
CA GLN A 192 11.08 -4.03 -11.58
C GLN A 192 12.61 -4.07 -11.38
N MET A 193 13.28 -4.89 -12.19
CA MET A 193 14.73 -5.00 -12.17
C MET A 193 15.34 -3.70 -12.70
N LYS A 194 16.57 -3.38 -12.28
CA LYS A 194 17.28 -2.16 -12.70
C LYS A 194 17.56 -2.19 -14.21
N SER A 195 16.54 -1.91 -15.01
CA SER A 195 16.62 -1.76 -16.45
C SER A 195 16.95 -0.30 -16.79
N LYS A 196 17.50 -0.06 -17.98
CA LYS A 196 17.68 1.31 -18.49
C LYS A 196 16.34 1.98 -18.84
N THR A 197 15.27 1.20 -18.98
CA THR A 197 13.98 1.62 -19.54
C THR A 197 12.93 1.97 -18.48
N GLY A 198 13.23 1.80 -17.18
CA GLY A 198 12.28 2.03 -16.09
C GLY A 198 11.39 0.81 -15.81
N HIS A 199 10.35 0.98 -14.98
CA HIS A 199 9.39 -0.09 -14.66
C HIS A 199 8.36 -0.26 -15.78
N ASP A 200 7.83 -1.47 -15.92
CA ASP A 200 6.77 -1.77 -16.86
C ASP A 200 5.42 -1.92 -16.15
N SER A 201 4.45 -1.09 -16.55
CA SER A 201 3.13 -1.07 -15.93
C SER A 201 2.34 -2.37 -16.18
N LEU A 202 2.64 -3.10 -17.26
CA LEU A 202 2.04 -4.40 -17.53
C LEU A 202 2.57 -5.48 -16.59
N GLU A 203 3.89 -5.55 -16.40
CA GLU A 203 4.52 -6.43 -15.41
C GLU A 203 3.94 -6.20 -14.01
N ASP A 204 3.79 -4.93 -13.61
CA ASP A 204 3.24 -4.55 -12.31
C ASP A 204 1.77 -4.98 -12.15
N ALA A 205 0.94 -4.81 -13.18
CA ALA A 205 -0.47 -5.22 -13.16
C ALA A 205 -0.62 -6.75 -13.02
N ILE A 206 0.17 -7.52 -13.78
CA ILE A 206 0.19 -8.99 -13.70
C ILE A 206 0.68 -9.45 -12.33
N ALA A 207 1.76 -8.85 -11.80
CA ALA A 207 2.28 -9.21 -10.48
C ALA A 207 1.28 -8.92 -9.36
N ALA A 208 0.58 -7.78 -9.42
CA ALA A 208 -0.45 -7.45 -8.44
C ALA A 208 -1.62 -8.44 -8.46
N ARG A 209 -2.09 -8.81 -9.66
CA ARG A 209 -3.11 -9.84 -9.87
C ARG A 209 -2.67 -11.18 -9.26
N ASP A 210 -1.47 -11.62 -9.58
CA ASP A 210 -0.91 -12.90 -9.11
C ASP A 210 -0.77 -12.95 -7.59
N LEU A 211 -0.41 -11.84 -6.95
CA LEU A 211 -0.37 -11.78 -5.49
C LEU A 211 -1.75 -11.96 -4.85
N VAL A 212 -2.78 -11.33 -5.42
CA VAL A 212 -4.16 -11.55 -4.96
C VAL A 212 -4.57 -12.99 -5.18
N HIS A 213 -4.28 -13.56 -6.35
CA HIS A 213 -4.60 -14.95 -6.64
C HIS A 213 -3.91 -15.93 -5.68
N TRP A 214 -2.61 -15.72 -5.43
CA TRP A 214 -1.83 -16.50 -4.46
C TRP A 214 -2.42 -16.40 -3.04
N ASN A 215 -2.89 -15.21 -2.63
CA ASN A 215 -3.56 -15.03 -1.35
C ASN A 215 -4.87 -15.81 -1.26
N VAL A 216 -5.67 -15.83 -2.33
CA VAL A 216 -6.90 -16.63 -2.39
C VAL A 216 -6.58 -18.12 -2.27
N LEU A 217 -5.60 -18.63 -3.03
CA LEU A 217 -5.19 -20.04 -2.95
C LEU A 217 -4.73 -20.42 -1.54
N LYS A 218 -3.92 -19.57 -0.90
CA LYS A 218 -3.50 -19.73 0.50
C LYS A 218 -4.68 -19.83 1.46
N LEU A 219 -5.68 -18.97 1.32
CA LEU A 219 -6.89 -18.98 2.17
C LEU A 219 -7.73 -20.24 1.95
N MET A 220 -7.74 -20.77 0.73
CA MET A 220 -8.43 -22.02 0.39
C MET A 220 -7.64 -23.29 0.76
N GLY A 221 -6.42 -23.15 1.28
CA GLY A 221 -5.55 -24.29 1.60
C GLY A 221 -4.97 -25.00 0.37
N LEU A 222 -5.05 -24.36 -0.80
CA LEU A 222 -4.48 -24.87 -2.05
C LEU A 222 -3.03 -24.37 -2.17
N LYS A 223 -2.10 -25.29 -2.47
CA LYS A 223 -0.68 -25.00 -2.64
C LYS A 223 -0.28 -24.96 -4.10
#